data_AF-A0A7G8UZH3-F1
#
_entry.id   AF-A0A7G8UZH3-F1
#
_cell.length_a   1.000
_cell.length_b   1.000
_cell.length_c   1.000
_cell.angle_alpha   90.00
_cell.angle_beta   90.00
_cell.angle_gamma   90.00
#
_symmetry.space_group_name_H-M   'P 1'
#
loop_
_entity.id
_entity.type
_entity.pdbx_description
1 polymer ?
#
loop_
_entity_poly.entity_id
_entity_poly.type
_entity_poly.pdbx_seq_one_letter_code
_entity_poly.pdbx_strand_id
1 'polypeptide(L)'
;MKKITLLIFAMLLSTLSFSQDIIKLFNRSSDFFEVMNQGKFVEAQAYFDPSVSSKVSVADLQKIWESLNEKLGKFESANSVQSKVNGDVFLVTVEAKFANTTQAFSLAYNKAGNMIGFVIAPNRSDVKYLNPAYADTTLYTEKEIYVKTPGHNLVGMLTVPKNAKNFPIVVLVHGSGPGDMDETLGPNKPFKDLAAGFAAKGVASIRYVKRTMVYSGEFGGVFTVKEEAIDDAVAAVALAGTVPNVDKKQIYLMGHSLGGMLAPRIAALVPELNGIILAAAPARSFTDVWIEQTKYMFDQAKDTTQAMKTELDARLKEMNRTRLTTLGSMKADSTIFGLPASYWVDLNQYKQVEVAKKINKQRIFIIQGGNDFQVSTQDYDLWNAALNKKRNVTLKLYPDLNHLLSSQVEKDAKNQYNVASSVSETLINDIIAWIKSK
;
A
#
# COMPACT_ATOMS: atom_id res chain seq x y z
N MET A 1 -0.74 -32.73 -17.68
CA MET A 1 -1.51 -31.91 -18.65
C MET A 1 -1.10 -30.45 -18.46
N LYS A 2 -0.65 -29.80 -19.53
CA LYS A 2 0.09 -28.52 -19.49
C LYS A 2 -0.78 -27.38 -18.96
N LYS A 3 -0.32 -26.70 -17.91
CA LYS A 3 -0.90 -25.44 -17.41
C LYS A 3 -0.61 -24.35 -18.45
N ILE A 4 -1.65 -23.90 -19.16
CA ILE A 4 -1.54 -22.75 -20.05
C ILE A 4 -1.66 -21.51 -19.16
N THR A 5 -0.52 -21.00 -18.70
CA THR A 5 -0.42 -19.63 -18.19
C THR A 5 -0.08 -18.77 -19.40
N LEU A 6 -1.08 -18.19 -20.07
CA LEU A 6 -0.83 -17.34 -21.23
C LEU A 6 -0.47 -15.93 -20.74
N LEU A 7 0.82 -15.60 -20.80
CA LEU A 7 1.40 -14.30 -20.53
C LEU A 7 1.74 -13.64 -21.87
N ILE A 8 1.07 -12.56 -22.23
CA ILE A 8 1.45 -11.73 -23.38
C ILE A 8 1.36 -10.26 -22.96
N PHE A 9 2.50 -9.62 -22.74
CA PHE A 9 2.61 -8.16 -22.75
C PHE A 9 3.52 -7.79 -23.93
N ALA A 10 2.98 -7.07 -24.91
CA ALA A 10 3.77 -6.38 -25.93
C ALA A 10 3.95 -4.93 -25.50
N MET A 11 5.19 -4.49 -25.27
CA MET A 11 5.51 -3.09 -25.01
C MET A 11 5.60 -2.32 -26.32
N LEU A 12 4.87 -1.21 -26.43
CA LEU A 12 5.13 -0.16 -27.41
C LEU A 12 4.83 1.22 -26.79
N LEU A 13 5.80 2.13 -26.97
CA LEU A 13 5.83 3.52 -26.48
C LEU A 13 5.13 4.46 -27.47
N SER A 14 4.27 5.35 -26.95
CA SER A 14 4.11 6.73 -27.46
C SER A 14 3.34 7.59 -26.45
N THR A 15 3.59 8.90 -26.49
CA THR A 15 3.15 9.91 -25.52
C THR A 15 1.89 10.65 -25.96
N LEU A 16 0.92 10.89 -25.05
CA LEU A 16 0.10 12.12 -24.86
C LEU A 16 -1.04 11.88 -23.83
N SER A 17 -1.10 12.72 -22.78
CA SER A 17 -2.23 13.25 -21.95
C SER A 17 -3.50 12.41 -21.60
N PHE A 18 -3.82 12.18 -20.30
CA PHE A 18 -4.94 11.27 -19.86
C PHE A 18 -5.83 11.69 -18.66
N SER A 19 -6.55 12.81 -18.73
CA SER A 19 -7.55 13.13 -17.68
C SER A 19 -9.00 12.74 -18.02
N GLN A 20 -9.34 12.35 -19.26
CA GLN A 20 -10.74 12.14 -19.67
C GLN A 20 -11.18 10.67 -19.83
N ASP A 21 -10.30 9.67 -19.63
CA ASP A 21 -10.58 8.29 -20.08
C ASP A 21 -10.98 7.27 -18.99
N ILE A 22 -10.91 7.57 -17.69
CA ILE A 22 -11.11 6.54 -16.64
C ILE A 22 -12.53 5.97 -16.62
N ILE A 23 -13.57 6.82 -16.64
CA ILE A 23 -14.98 6.35 -16.67
C ILE A 23 -15.26 5.53 -17.94
N LYS A 24 -14.66 5.95 -19.06
CA LYS A 24 -14.74 5.24 -20.34
C LYS A 24 -14.06 3.87 -20.26
N LEU A 25 -12.91 3.77 -19.58
CA LEU A 25 -12.24 2.49 -19.33
C LEU A 25 -13.04 1.58 -18.38
N PHE A 26 -13.75 2.13 -17.40
CA PHE A 26 -14.62 1.36 -16.51
C PHE A 26 -15.80 0.75 -17.28
N ASN A 27 -16.48 1.57 -18.08
CA ASN A 27 -17.58 1.10 -18.93
C ASN A 27 -17.08 0.07 -19.95
N ARG A 28 -15.98 0.38 -20.65
CA ARG A 28 -15.34 -0.54 -21.59
C ARG A 28 -14.93 -1.86 -20.93
N SER A 29 -14.47 -1.83 -19.69
CA SER A 29 -14.10 -3.04 -18.95
C SER A 29 -15.31 -3.91 -18.60
N SER A 30 -16.41 -3.31 -18.16
CA SER A 30 -17.67 -4.03 -17.92
C SER A 30 -18.28 -4.56 -19.22
N ASP A 31 -18.33 -3.74 -20.26
CA ASP A 31 -18.89 -4.08 -21.58
C ASP A 31 -18.13 -5.24 -22.24
N PHE A 32 -16.82 -5.35 -22.03
CA PHE A 32 -16.03 -6.47 -22.54
C PHE A 32 -16.59 -7.83 -22.07
N PHE A 33 -16.95 -7.96 -20.78
CA PHE A 33 -17.53 -9.20 -20.26
C PHE A 33 -18.94 -9.45 -20.82
N GLU A 34 -19.71 -8.38 -21.06
CA GLU A 34 -21.03 -8.49 -21.66
C GLU A 34 -20.97 -8.97 -23.13
N VAL A 35 -20.02 -8.45 -23.91
CA VAL A 35 -19.74 -8.88 -25.28
C VAL A 35 -19.26 -10.34 -25.33
N MET A 36 -18.39 -10.73 -24.39
CA MET A 36 -17.97 -12.13 -24.23
C MET A 36 -19.16 -13.04 -23.89
N ASN A 37 -20.03 -12.60 -22.98
CA ASN A 37 -21.24 -13.32 -22.58
C ASN A 37 -22.24 -13.51 -23.73
N GLN A 38 -22.37 -12.51 -24.60
CA GLN A 38 -23.22 -12.57 -25.79
C GLN A 38 -22.64 -13.45 -26.92
N GLY A 39 -21.46 -14.04 -26.73
CA GLY A 39 -20.79 -14.86 -27.74
C GLY A 39 -20.21 -14.06 -28.91
N LYS A 40 -20.09 -12.73 -28.76
CA LYS A 40 -19.62 -11.81 -29.80
C LYS A 40 -18.09 -11.72 -29.79
N PHE A 41 -17.42 -12.85 -29.98
CA PHE A 41 -15.97 -12.96 -29.79
C PHE A 41 -15.14 -12.14 -30.80
N VAL A 42 -15.69 -11.85 -31.99
CA VAL A 42 -15.06 -10.93 -32.96
C VAL A 42 -15.04 -9.49 -32.41
N GLU A 43 -16.15 -9.05 -31.81
CA GLU A 43 -16.24 -7.74 -31.16
C GLU A 43 -15.33 -7.70 -29.92
N ALA A 44 -15.31 -8.77 -29.11
CA ALA A 44 -14.43 -8.86 -27.94
C ALA A 44 -12.94 -8.78 -28.32
N GLN A 45 -12.53 -9.39 -29.44
CA GLN A 45 -11.16 -9.29 -29.94
C GLN A 45 -10.78 -7.85 -30.28
N ALA A 46 -11.72 -7.03 -30.77
CA ALA A 46 -11.50 -5.62 -31.09
C ALA A 46 -11.33 -4.73 -29.85
N TYR A 47 -11.56 -5.25 -28.63
CA TYR A 47 -11.22 -4.52 -27.41
C TYR A 47 -9.71 -4.45 -27.21
N PHE A 48 -8.99 -5.44 -27.73
CA PHE A 48 -7.55 -5.55 -27.57
C PHE A 48 -6.79 -4.60 -28.50
N ASP A 49 -5.61 -4.19 -28.06
CA ASP A 49 -4.66 -3.50 -28.90
C ASP A 49 -4.26 -4.38 -30.11
N PRO A 50 -4.05 -3.82 -31.31
CA PRO A 50 -3.64 -4.59 -32.49
C PRO A 50 -2.40 -5.49 -32.27
N SER A 51 -1.46 -5.05 -31.42
CA SER A 51 -0.28 -5.85 -31.06
C SER A 51 -0.59 -7.10 -30.23
N VAL A 52 -1.78 -7.17 -29.64
CA VAL A 52 -2.29 -8.27 -28.82
C VAL A 52 -3.35 -9.08 -29.56
N SER A 53 -4.25 -8.45 -30.31
CA SER A 53 -5.28 -9.14 -31.10
C SER A 53 -4.69 -10.08 -32.16
N SER A 54 -3.48 -9.79 -32.65
CA SER A 54 -2.71 -10.67 -33.54
C SER A 54 -2.20 -11.96 -32.86
N LYS A 55 -2.24 -12.02 -31.53
CA LYS A 55 -1.76 -13.16 -30.72
C LYS A 55 -2.86 -13.86 -29.94
N VAL A 56 -4.04 -13.26 -29.85
CA VAL A 56 -5.22 -13.81 -29.19
C VAL A 56 -6.31 -13.97 -30.23
N SER A 57 -6.58 -15.21 -30.65
CA SER A 57 -7.59 -15.48 -31.68
C SER A 57 -9.01 -15.43 -31.10
N VAL A 58 -10.00 -15.23 -31.97
CA VAL A 58 -11.44 -15.35 -31.63
C VAL A 58 -11.73 -16.71 -30.97
N ALA A 59 -11.10 -17.78 -31.44
CA ALA A 59 -11.25 -19.12 -30.89
C ALA A 59 -10.63 -19.26 -29.48
N ASP A 60 -9.56 -18.52 -29.19
CA ASP A 60 -8.96 -18.50 -27.84
C ASP A 60 -9.88 -17.78 -26.86
N LEU A 61 -10.47 -16.65 -27.24
CA LEU A 61 -11.45 -15.94 -26.42
C LEU A 61 -12.66 -16.80 -26.12
N GLN A 62 -13.19 -17.50 -27.13
CA GLN A 62 -14.28 -18.45 -26.95
C GLN A 62 -13.91 -19.55 -25.94
N LYS A 63 -12.76 -20.21 -26.11
CA LYS A 63 -12.31 -21.27 -25.18
C LYS A 63 -12.09 -20.76 -23.76
N ILE A 64 -11.54 -19.55 -23.60
CA ILE A 64 -11.37 -18.92 -22.29
C ILE A 64 -12.73 -18.70 -21.65
N TRP A 65 -13.69 -18.16 -22.39
CA TRP A 65 -15.03 -17.89 -21.87
C TRP A 65 -15.79 -19.16 -21.49
N GLU A 66 -15.74 -20.19 -22.33
CA GLU A 66 -16.32 -21.50 -22.06
C GLU A 66 -15.70 -22.12 -20.80
N SER A 67 -14.36 -22.08 -20.67
CA SER A 67 -13.68 -22.61 -19.48
C SER A 67 -14.01 -21.83 -18.21
N LEU A 68 -14.22 -20.50 -18.30
CA LEU A 68 -14.64 -19.69 -17.16
C LEU A 68 -16.07 -20.04 -16.73
N ASN A 69 -17.01 -20.18 -17.66
CA ASN A 69 -18.39 -20.55 -17.34
C ASN A 69 -18.51 -21.98 -16.81
N GLU A 70 -17.69 -22.91 -17.30
CA GLU A 70 -17.61 -24.28 -16.78
C GLU A 70 -17.14 -24.30 -15.31
N LYS A 71 -16.14 -23.48 -14.96
CA LYS A 71 -15.54 -23.46 -13.61
C LYS A 71 -16.32 -22.62 -12.61
N LEU A 72 -16.79 -21.44 -13.03
CA LEU A 72 -17.35 -20.41 -12.14
C LEU A 72 -18.89 -20.38 -12.17
N GLY A 73 -19.51 -21.14 -13.08
CA GLY A 73 -20.94 -21.08 -13.36
C GLY A 73 -21.29 -20.03 -14.42
N LYS A 74 -22.57 -19.90 -14.75
CA LYS A 74 -23.05 -18.95 -15.78
C LYS A 74 -22.75 -17.50 -15.34
N PHE A 75 -22.21 -16.68 -16.24
CA PHE A 75 -22.01 -15.25 -16.01
C PHE A 75 -23.34 -14.50 -15.77
N GLU A 76 -23.33 -13.56 -14.81
CA GLU A 76 -24.49 -12.74 -14.45
C GLU A 76 -24.26 -11.23 -14.65
N SER A 77 -23.13 -10.69 -14.20
CA SER A 77 -22.82 -9.25 -14.31
C SER A 77 -21.33 -8.96 -14.10
N ALA A 78 -20.86 -7.79 -14.52
CA ALA A 78 -19.50 -7.32 -14.31
C ALA A 78 -19.46 -5.84 -13.97
N ASN A 79 -18.83 -5.47 -12.85
CA ASN A 79 -18.73 -4.08 -12.39
C ASN A 79 -17.27 -3.70 -12.19
N SER A 80 -16.84 -2.59 -12.80
CA SER A 80 -15.53 -2.00 -12.52
C SER A 80 -15.52 -1.38 -11.13
N VAL A 81 -14.63 -1.83 -10.24
CA VAL A 81 -14.61 -1.44 -8.82
C VAL A 81 -13.38 -0.63 -8.43
N GLN A 82 -12.34 -0.63 -9.26
CA GLN A 82 -11.10 0.07 -8.99
C GLN A 82 -10.32 0.32 -10.28
N SER A 83 -9.51 1.37 -10.30
CA SER A 83 -8.39 1.46 -11.23
C SER A 83 -7.09 1.82 -10.55
N LYS A 84 -6.00 1.40 -11.17
CA LYS A 84 -4.63 1.75 -10.80
C LYS A 84 -3.84 2.05 -12.07
N VAL A 85 -3.06 3.12 -12.08
CA VAL A 85 -2.09 3.36 -13.15
C VAL A 85 -0.76 2.71 -12.76
N ASN A 86 -0.16 1.96 -13.67
CA ASN A 86 1.14 1.31 -13.49
C ASN A 86 2.04 1.60 -14.68
N GLY A 87 2.80 2.70 -14.60
CA GLY A 87 3.57 3.22 -15.74
C GLY A 87 2.64 3.66 -16.87
N ASP A 88 2.85 3.12 -18.07
CA ASP A 88 2.06 3.43 -19.26
C ASP A 88 0.77 2.61 -19.41
N VAL A 89 0.43 1.85 -18.36
CA VAL A 89 -0.69 0.90 -18.36
C VAL A 89 -1.73 1.29 -17.32
N PHE A 90 -3.00 1.37 -17.73
CA PHE A 90 -4.14 1.48 -16.83
C PHE A 90 -4.64 0.10 -16.48
N LEU A 91 -4.64 -0.24 -15.19
CA LEU A 91 -5.27 -1.44 -14.68
C LEU A 91 -6.66 -1.08 -14.17
N VAL A 92 -7.69 -1.74 -14.68
CA VAL A 92 -9.06 -1.67 -14.18
C VAL A 92 -9.41 -3.01 -13.55
N THR A 93 -9.78 -3.00 -12.28
CA THR A 93 -10.29 -4.19 -11.60
C THR A 93 -11.80 -4.26 -11.82
N VAL A 94 -12.24 -5.38 -12.37
CA VAL A 94 -13.65 -5.73 -12.59
C VAL A 94 -14.02 -6.88 -11.67
N GLU A 95 -15.08 -6.71 -10.88
CA GLU A 95 -15.73 -7.80 -10.17
C GLU A 95 -16.83 -8.39 -11.07
N ALA A 96 -16.61 -9.61 -11.54
CA ALA A 96 -17.56 -10.35 -12.36
C ALA A 96 -18.28 -11.40 -11.50
N LYS A 97 -19.61 -11.31 -11.47
CA LYS A 97 -20.49 -12.25 -10.79
C LYS A 97 -20.86 -13.39 -11.72
N PHE A 98 -20.63 -14.61 -11.26
CA PHE A 98 -21.07 -15.86 -11.89
C PHE A 98 -21.98 -16.62 -10.92
N ALA A 99 -22.72 -17.61 -11.44
CA ALA A 99 -23.70 -18.37 -10.66
C ALA A 99 -23.11 -19.04 -9.41
N ASN A 100 -21.83 -19.46 -9.44
CA ASN A 100 -21.21 -20.16 -8.31
C ASN A 100 -20.27 -19.29 -7.47
N THR A 101 -19.85 -18.11 -7.96
CA THR A 101 -18.88 -17.24 -7.26
C THR A 101 -18.78 -15.85 -7.88
N THR A 102 -18.22 -14.89 -7.14
CA THR A 102 -17.74 -13.62 -7.69
C THR A 102 -16.24 -13.73 -7.94
N GLN A 103 -15.80 -13.40 -9.15
CA GLN A 103 -14.39 -13.44 -9.55
C GLN A 103 -13.91 -12.05 -9.93
N ALA A 104 -12.84 -11.58 -9.29
CA ALA A 104 -12.16 -10.36 -9.71
C ALA A 104 -11.25 -10.60 -10.92
N PHE A 105 -11.23 -9.65 -11.85
CA PHE A 105 -10.34 -9.62 -13.01
C PHE A 105 -9.61 -8.28 -13.06
N SER A 106 -8.37 -8.28 -13.51
CA SER A 106 -7.60 -7.07 -13.76
C SER A 106 -7.38 -6.91 -15.27
N LEU A 107 -7.91 -5.83 -15.84
CA LEU A 107 -7.84 -5.50 -17.26
C LEU A 107 -6.78 -4.41 -17.43
N ALA A 108 -5.76 -4.69 -18.22
CA ALA A 108 -4.69 -3.77 -18.54
C ALA A 108 -5.00 -3.05 -19.86
N TYR A 109 -4.89 -1.73 -19.87
CA TYR A 109 -5.06 -0.88 -21.04
C TYR A 109 -3.79 -0.09 -21.29
N ASN A 110 -3.42 0.09 -22.56
CA ASN A 110 -2.40 1.07 -22.91
C ASN A 110 -2.97 2.50 -22.87
N LYS A 111 -2.09 3.47 -23.12
CA LYS A 111 -2.44 4.88 -23.27
C LYS A 111 -3.59 5.09 -24.26
N ALA A 112 -3.61 4.45 -25.43
CA ALA A 112 -4.71 4.63 -26.39
C ALA A 112 -6.09 4.12 -25.91
N GLY A 113 -6.19 3.53 -24.71
CA GLY A 113 -7.41 2.93 -24.18
C GLY A 113 -7.72 1.56 -24.77
N ASN A 114 -6.75 0.96 -25.47
CA ASN A 114 -6.84 -0.39 -25.99
C ASN A 114 -6.40 -1.40 -24.94
N MET A 115 -7.14 -2.50 -24.80
CA MET A 115 -6.82 -3.51 -23.81
C MET A 115 -5.57 -4.29 -24.25
N ILE A 116 -4.55 -4.33 -23.41
CA ILE A 116 -3.32 -5.08 -23.67
C ILE A 116 -3.28 -6.42 -22.94
N GLY A 117 -4.29 -6.71 -22.12
CA GLY A 117 -4.49 -8.02 -21.50
C GLY A 117 -5.56 -7.98 -20.41
N PHE A 118 -6.02 -9.15 -19.99
CA PHE A 118 -6.76 -9.30 -18.74
C PHE A 118 -6.35 -10.58 -18.03
N VAL A 119 -6.37 -10.55 -16.70
CA VAL A 119 -6.01 -11.70 -15.85
C VAL A 119 -7.02 -11.89 -14.74
N ILE A 120 -7.14 -13.13 -14.25
CA ILE A 120 -7.82 -13.43 -13.00
C ILE A 120 -7.05 -12.72 -11.89
N ALA A 121 -7.72 -11.80 -11.19
CA ALA A 121 -7.20 -11.17 -10.00
C ALA A 121 -7.57 -12.03 -8.79
N PRO A 122 -6.78 -12.03 -7.70
CA PRO A 122 -7.21 -12.64 -6.45
C PRO A 122 -8.56 -12.03 -6.05
N ASN A 123 -9.54 -12.87 -5.70
CA ASN A 123 -10.78 -12.37 -5.12
C ASN A 123 -10.44 -11.57 -3.87
N ARG A 124 -11.03 -10.38 -3.71
CA ARG A 124 -11.12 -9.78 -2.38
C ARG A 124 -11.77 -10.84 -1.51
N SER A 125 -11.08 -11.28 -0.46
CA SER A 125 -11.64 -12.28 0.45
C SER A 125 -13.06 -11.86 0.82
N ASP A 126 -14.05 -12.73 0.59
CA ASP A 126 -15.42 -12.58 1.14
C ASP A 126 -15.40 -12.53 2.68
N VAL A 127 -14.24 -12.81 3.28
CA VAL A 127 -13.91 -12.53 4.66
C VAL A 127 -14.10 -11.03 4.91
N LYS A 128 -15.20 -10.70 5.58
CA LYS A 128 -15.45 -9.35 6.04
C LYS A 128 -14.45 -8.98 7.12
N TYR A 129 -14.09 -7.70 7.17
CA TYR A 129 -13.37 -7.13 8.30
C TYR A 129 -14.10 -7.46 9.62
N LEU A 130 -13.33 -7.90 10.62
CA LEU A 130 -13.80 -8.20 11.96
C LEU A 130 -13.26 -7.13 12.92
N ASN A 131 -14.16 -6.49 13.66
CA ASN A 131 -13.73 -5.56 14.71
C ASN A 131 -12.93 -6.32 15.79
N PRO A 132 -11.78 -5.80 16.23
CA PRO A 132 -11.06 -6.41 17.34
C PRO A 132 -11.86 -6.35 18.64
N ALA A 133 -11.62 -7.32 19.54
CA ALA A 133 -12.30 -7.40 20.83
C ALA A 133 -12.12 -6.14 21.71
N TYR A 134 -10.99 -5.44 21.55
CA TYR A 134 -10.70 -4.20 22.27
C TYR A 134 -11.34 -2.94 21.65
N ALA A 135 -12.01 -3.04 20.50
CA ALA A 135 -12.66 -1.91 19.83
C ALA A 135 -14.05 -1.61 20.41
N ASP A 136 -14.12 -1.26 21.69
CA ASP A 136 -15.37 -0.85 22.34
C ASP A 136 -15.80 0.56 21.89
N THR A 137 -16.70 0.61 20.90
CA THR A 137 -17.26 1.86 20.34
C THR A 137 -18.02 2.71 21.37
N THR A 138 -18.37 2.17 22.54
CA THR A 138 -18.96 2.96 23.61
C THR A 138 -17.94 3.89 24.26
N LEU A 139 -16.64 3.62 24.14
CA LEU A 139 -15.55 4.36 24.79
C LEU A 139 -14.97 5.51 23.96
N TYR A 140 -15.31 5.63 22.69
CA TYR A 140 -14.76 6.66 21.80
C TYR A 140 -15.78 7.18 20.78
N THR A 141 -15.45 8.29 20.15
CA THR A 141 -16.22 8.84 19.02
C THR A 141 -15.32 9.00 17.81
N GLU A 142 -15.88 8.78 16.64
CA GLU A 142 -15.24 9.03 15.36
C GLU A 142 -15.87 10.27 14.71
N LYS A 143 -15.04 11.13 14.14
CA LYS A 143 -15.48 12.33 13.41
C LYS A 143 -14.69 12.47 12.12
N GLU A 144 -15.39 12.65 11.01
CA GLU A 144 -14.75 13.01 9.74
C GLU A 144 -14.05 14.37 9.85
N ILE A 145 -12.83 14.41 9.35
CA ILE A 145 -11.98 15.59 9.32
C ILE A 145 -11.32 15.71 7.94
N TYR A 146 -10.70 16.86 7.69
CA TYR A 146 -9.93 17.11 6.48
C TYR A 146 -8.51 17.51 6.83
N VAL A 147 -7.53 16.74 6.36
CA VAL A 147 -6.12 17.15 6.36
C VAL A 147 -5.93 18.06 5.16
N LYS A 148 -5.61 19.33 5.43
CA LYS A 148 -5.54 20.39 4.42
C LYS A 148 -4.10 20.73 4.10
N THR A 149 -3.80 20.80 2.82
CA THR A 149 -2.54 21.31 2.26
C THR A 149 -2.90 22.25 1.10
N PRO A 150 -1.95 23.06 0.58
CA PRO A 150 -2.24 23.94 -0.54
C PRO A 150 -2.90 23.21 -1.72
N GLY A 151 -4.12 23.62 -2.08
CA GLY A 151 -4.90 23.04 -3.18
C GLY A 151 -5.59 21.71 -2.92
N HIS A 152 -5.43 21.08 -1.74
CA HIS A 152 -5.90 19.72 -1.50
C HIS A 152 -6.54 19.53 -0.14
N ASN A 153 -7.56 18.68 -0.10
CA ASN A 153 -8.26 18.28 1.12
C ASN A 153 -8.36 16.76 1.15
N LEU A 154 -7.64 16.13 2.07
CA LEU A 154 -7.69 14.69 2.27
C LEU A 154 -8.70 14.36 3.36
N VAL A 155 -9.73 13.59 3.00
CA VAL A 155 -10.69 13.06 3.98
C VAL A 155 -9.95 12.20 4.97
N GLY A 156 -10.26 12.34 6.25
CA GLY A 156 -9.75 11.49 7.30
C GLY A 156 -10.74 11.31 8.44
N MET A 157 -10.30 10.54 9.42
CA MET A 157 -11.05 10.22 10.61
C MET A 157 -10.24 10.62 11.85
N LEU A 158 -10.89 11.38 12.72
CA LEU A 158 -10.42 11.67 14.07
C LEU A 158 -11.15 10.73 15.03
N THR A 159 -10.42 9.83 15.68
CA THR A 159 -10.95 8.92 16.71
C THR A 159 -10.52 9.43 18.08
N VAL A 160 -11.49 9.80 18.92
CA VAL A 160 -11.25 10.49 20.21
C VAL A 160 -11.82 9.67 21.38
N PRO A 161 -11.06 9.47 22.48
CA PRO A 161 -11.60 8.87 23.70
C PRO A 161 -12.74 9.73 24.28
N LYS A 162 -13.85 9.08 24.67
CA LYS A 162 -14.91 9.75 25.44
C LYS A 162 -14.43 10.03 26.85
N ASN A 163 -14.98 11.07 27.46
CA ASN A 163 -14.76 11.44 28.86
C ASN A 163 -13.28 11.68 29.25
N ALA A 164 -12.39 11.89 28.27
CA ALA A 164 -10.98 12.21 28.49
C ALA A 164 -10.70 13.69 28.25
N LYS A 165 -9.77 14.25 29.03
CA LYS A 165 -9.21 15.60 28.85
C LYS A 165 -7.69 15.52 28.84
N ASN A 166 -7.04 16.45 28.15
CA ASN A 166 -5.58 16.49 27.98
C ASN A 166 -5.02 15.16 27.48
N PHE A 167 -5.71 14.52 26.53
CA PHE A 167 -5.30 13.23 26.00
C PHE A 167 -4.14 13.39 24.99
N PRO A 168 -3.22 12.41 24.91
CA PRO A 168 -2.27 12.31 23.81
C PRO A 168 -2.97 12.00 22.49
N ILE A 169 -2.34 12.33 21.37
CA ILE A 169 -2.83 12.03 20.02
C ILE A 169 -1.74 11.45 19.13
N VAL A 170 -2.09 10.48 18.29
CA VAL A 170 -1.18 9.85 17.32
C VAL A 170 -1.65 10.09 15.90
N VAL A 171 -0.80 10.66 15.04
CA VAL A 171 -1.03 10.72 13.59
C VAL A 171 -0.48 9.45 12.95
N LEU A 172 -1.33 8.72 12.22
CA LEU A 172 -0.95 7.49 11.51
C LEU A 172 -0.54 7.81 10.07
N VAL A 173 0.64 7.34 9.64
CA VAL A 173 1.21 7.61 8.32
C VAL A 173 1.47 6.28 7.60
N HIS A 174 0.79 6.11 6.46
CA HIS A 174 0.76 4.90 5.65
C HIS A 174 2.13 4.44 5.16
N GLY A 175 2.17 3.18 4.74
CA GLY A 175 3.20 2.64 3.88
C GLY A 175 3.22 3.19 2.44
N SER A 176 3.91 2.46 1.56
CA SER A 176 4.13 2.84 0.16
C SER A 176 2.90 2.66 -0.72
N GLY A 177 2.75 3.53 -1.73
CA GLY A 177 1.68 3.43 -2.72
C GLY A 177 0.35 4.03 -2.26
N PRO A 178 -0.69 4.03 -3.11
CA PRO A 178 -2.02 4.52 -2.76
C PRO A 178 -2.68 3.69 -1.66
N GLY A 179 -3.37 4.35 -0.73
CA GLY A 179 -4.04 3.68 0.39
C GLY A 179 -5.17 4.52 0.97
N ASP A 180 -6.19 3.82 1.49
CA ASP A 180 -7.26 4.45 2.27
C ASP A 180 -6.78 4.75 3.70
N MET A 181 -7.60 5.49 4.45
CA MET A 181 -7.30 5.84 5.85
C MET A 181 -7.25 4.67 6.83
N ASP A 182 -7.63 3.46 6.41
CA ASP A 182 -7.62 2.25 7.24
C ASP A 182 -6.34 1.42 7.02
N GLU A 183 -5.52 1.79 6.02
CA GLU A 183 -4.43 0.97 5.49
C GLU A 183 -4.93 -0.43 5.08
N THR A 184 -6.08 -0.48 4.41
CA THR A 184 -6.79 -1.72 4.11
C THR A 184 -5.96 -2.66 3.23
N LEU A 185 -5.78 -3.90 3.70
CA LEU A 185 -5.21 -4.99 2.92
C LEU A 185 -5.99 -6.29 3.15
N GLY A 186 -6.70 -6.74 2.11
CA GLY A 186 -7.65 -7.85 2.23
C GLY A 186 -8.74 -7.53 3.26
N PRO A 187 -9.04 -8.42 4.21
CA PRO A 187 -9.99 -8.18 5.29
C PRO A 187 -9.44 -7.32 6.44
N ASN A 188 -8.17 -6.89 6.38
CA ASN A 188 -7.46 -6.28 7.50
C ASN A 188 -7.41 -4.76 7.38
N LYS A 189 -7.54 -4.06 8.51
CA LYS A 189 -7.59 -2.59 8.60
C LYS A 189 -6.72 -2.10 9.77
N PRO A 190 -5.38 -2.23 9.69
CA PRO A 190 -4.51 -2.03 10.84
C PRO A 190 -4.57 -0.61 11.43
N PHE A 191 -4.76 0.43 10.61
CA PHE A 191 -4.92 1.79 11.14
C PHE A 191 -6.24 1.99 11.85
N LYS A 192 -7.30 1.29 11.44
CA LYS A 192 -8.59 1.30 12.14
C LYS A 192 -8.48 0.60 13.49
N ASP A 193 -7.82 -0.56 13.52
CA ASP A 193 -7.57 -1.33 14.73
C ASP A 193 -6.77 -0.52 15.76
N LEU A 194 -5.65 0.08 15.32
CA LEU A 194 -4.84 0.98 16.14
C LEU A 194 -5.68 2.15 16.68
N ALA A 195 -6.46 2.81 15.82
CA ALA A 195 -7.28 3.95 16.24
C ALA A 195 -8.31 3.58 17.31
N ALA A 196 -9.00 2.45 17.14
CA ALA A 196 -9.97 1.95 18.11
C ALA A 196 -9.30 1.54 19.43
N GLY A 197 -8.19 0.81 19.37
CA GLY A 197 -7.45 0.37 20.56
C GLY A 197 -6.81 1.52 21.34
N PHE A 198 -6.28 2.53 20.64
CA PHE A 198 -5.77 3.76 21.24
C PHE A 198 -6.90 4.52 21.94
N ALA A 199 -8.02 4.74 21.27
CA ALA A 199 -9.11 5.56 21.80
C ALA A 199 -9.83 4.87 22.97
N ALA A 200 -10.06 3.55 22.92
CA ALA A 200 -10.60 2.78 24.03
C ALA A 200 -9.75 2.90 25.32
N LYS A 201 -8.46 3.26 25.17
CA LYS A 201 -7.49 3.39 26.27
C LYS A 201 -6.99 4.82 26.46
N GLY A 202 -7.73 5.82 25.98
CA GLY A 202 -7.51 7.23 26.30
C GLY A 202 -6.46 7.95 25.44
N VAL A 203 -6.16 7.45 24.25
CA VAL A 203 -5.25 8.08 23.27
C VAL A 203 -6.03 8.36 21.98
N ALA A 204 -6.05 9.61 21.52
CA ALA A 204 -6.71 9.95 20.26
C ALA A 204 -5.84 9.57 19.06
N SER A 205 -6.44 9.49 17.87
CA SER A 205 -5.68 9.32 16.63
C SER A 205 -6.29 10.04 15.44
N ILE A 206 -5.43 10.38 14.47
CA ILE A 206 -5.81 10.88 13.15
C ILE A 206 -5.30 9.89 12.11
N ARG A 207 -6.20 9.49 11.22
CA ARG A 207 -5.93 8.68 10.04
C ARG A 207 -6.62 9.32 8.83
N TYR A 208 -6.04 9.24 7.64
CA TYR A 208 -6.50 10.03 6.48
C TYR A 208 -6.26 9.29 5.17
N VAL A 209 -7.07 9.53 4.15
CA VAL A 209 -6.86 8.90 2.84
C VAL A 209 -5.61 9.50 2.21
N LYS A 210 -4.72 8.67 1.66
CA LYS A 210 -3.48 9.16 1.07
C LYS A 210 -3.75 9.93 -0.22
N ARG A 211 -2.98 11.00 -0.46
CA ARG A 211 -3.14 11.87 -1.65
C ARG A 211 -3.03 11.10 -2.96
N THR A 212 -2.15 10.11 -3.03
CA THR A 212 -2.00 9.24 -4.22
C THR A 212 -3.25 8.43 -4.55
N MET A 213 -4.19 8.27 -3.61
CA MET A 213 -5.47 7.62 -3.84
C MET A 213 -6.54 8.61 -4.31
N VAL A 214 -6.61 9.80 -3.71
CA VAL A 214 -7.63 10.82 -4.03
C VAL A 214 -7.29 11.60 -5.31
N TYR A 215 -6.02 11.96 -5.48
CA TYR A 215 -5.50 12.82 -6.54
C TYR A 215 -4.53 12.07 -7.44
N SER A 216 -4.84 10.81 -7.75
CA SER A 216 -3.96 9.91 -8.51
C SER A 216 -3.51 10.48 -9.87
N GLY A 217 -4.34 11.32 -10.52
CA GLY A 217 -4.03 11.99 -11.78
C GLY A 217 -2.86 12.97 -11.72
N GLU A 218 -2.47 13.43 -10.53
CA GLU A 218 -1.34 14.36 -10.33
C GLU A 218 0.01 13.63 -10.22
N PHE A 219 0.00 12.31 -10.03
CA PHE A 219 1.20 11.49 -9.86
C PHE A 219 1.73 10.88 -11.17
N GLY A 220 1.47 11.56 -12.30
CA GLY A 220 2.04 11.21 -13.61
C GLY A 220 3.31 11.99 -13.97
N GLY A 221 3.68 13.00 -13.17
CA GLY A 221 4.81 13.90 -13.43
C GLY A 221 5.96 13.77 -12.43
N VAL A 222 6.68 14.87 -12.20
CA VAL A 222 7.76 14.94 -11.21
C VAL A 222 7.16 15.02 -9.80
N PHE A 223 7.48 14.05 -8.95
CA PHE A 223 7.18 14.08 -7.53
C PHE A 223 8.20 13.27 -6.72
N THR A 224 8.15 13.40 -5.40
CA THR A 224 8.95 12.63 -4.44
C THR A 224 8.09 12.15 -3.28
N VAL A 225 8.67 11.49 -2.28
CA VAL A 225 7.97 11.18 -1.02
C VAL A 225 7.53 12.43 -0.26
N LYS A 226 8.07 13.61 -0.62
CA LYS A 226 7.63 14.89 -0.05
C LYS A 226 6.15 15.12 -0.34
N GLU A 227 5.78 15.09 -1.62
CA GLU A 227 4.40 15.27 -2.08
C GLU A 227 3.54 14.03 -1.81
N GLU A 228 4.13 12.83 -1.84
CA GLU A 228 3.41 11.56 -1.63
C GLU A 228 2.94 11.36 -0.17
N ALA A 229 3.73 11.82 0.80
CA ALA A 229 3.54 11.47 2.21
C ALA A 229 3.94 12.55 3.24
N ILE A 230 5.07 13.24 3.06
CA ILE A 230 5.61 14.12 4.11
C ILE A 230 4.73 15.36 4.30
N ASP A 231 4.35 16.05 3.23
CA ASP A 231 3.57 17.28 3.32
C ASP A 231 2.22 17.04 4.03
N ASP A 232 1.58 15.91 3.73
CA ASP A 232 0.32 15.50 4.36
C ASP A 232 0.50 15.08 5.81
N ALA A 233 1.57 14.37 6.15
CA ALA A 233 1.87 14.01 7.53
C ALA A 233 2.14 15.25 8.39
N VAL A 234 2.88 16.23 7.88
CA VAL A 234 3.13 17.52 8.55
C VAL A 234 1.81 18.27 8.78
N ALA A 235 0.95 18.35 7.76
CA ALA A 235 -0.36 18.98 7.87
C ALA A 235 -1.27 18.25 8.88
N ALA A 236 -1.24 16.92 8.91
CA ALA A 236 -2.01 16.13 9.86
C ALA A 236 -1.53 16.33 11.31
N VAL A 237 -0.22 16.50 11.54
CA VAL A 237 0.33 16.86 12.86
C VAL A 237 -0.09 18.27 13.28
N ALA A 238 -0.06 19.23 12.36
CA ALA A 238 -0.56 20.58 12.64
C ALA A 238 -2.05 20.56 13.01
N LEU A 239 -2.87 19.79 12.28
CA LEU A 239 -4.28 19.58 12.59
C LEU A 239 -4.48 18.95 13.98
N ALA A 240 -3.65 17.97 14.36
CA ALA A 240 -3.68 17.32 15.66
C ALA A 240 -3.58 18.33 16.81
N GLY A 241 -2.75 19.36 16.67
CA GLY A 241 -2.61 20.44 17.66
C GLY A 241 -3.82 21.37 17.80
N THR A 242 -4.82 21.24 16.93
CA THR A 242 -6.07 22.03 16.98
C THR A 242 -7.25 21.25 17.57
N VAL A 243 -7.09 19.94 17.82
CA VAL A 243 -8.15 19.08 18.35
C VAL A 243 -8.53 19.53 19.78
N PRO A 244 -9.82 19.76 20.08
CA PRO A 244 -10.24 20.12 21.44
C PRO A 244 -9.83 19.07 22.47
N ASN A 245 -9.37 19.53 23.64
CA ASN A 245 -8.93 18.70 24.77
C ASN A 245 -7.68 17.84 24.52
N VAL A 246 -6.97 18.02 23.39
CA VAL A 246 -5.66 17.40 23.17
C VAL A 246 -4.60 18.07 24.05
N ASP A 247 -3.67 17.29 24.62
CA ASP A 247 -2.46 17.85 25.18
C ASP A 247 -1.45 18.10 24.04
N LYS A 248 -1.19 19.39 23.75
CA LYS A 248 -0.28 19.82 22.68
C LYS A 248 1.17 19.39 22.90
N LYS A 249 1.55 19.01 24.14
CA LYS A 249 2.87 18.44 24.45
C LYS A 249 2.92 16.93 24.24
N GLN A 250 1.81 16.30 23.88
CA GLN A 250 1.64 14.85 23.73
C GLN A 250 1.12 14.49 22.34
N ILE A 251 1.72 15.11 21.31
CA ILE A 251 1.45 14.79 19.90
C ILE A 251 2.54 13.85 19.40
N TYR A 252 2.13 12.72 18.82
CA TYR A 252 3.00 11.68 18.32
C TYR A 252 2.68 11.38 16.86
N LEU A 253 3.66 10.81 16.16
CA LEU A 253 3.48 10.30 14.80
C LEU A 253 3.89 8.84 14.76
N MET A 254 3.04 7.99 14.21
CA MET A 254 3.35 6.58 13.94
C MET A 254 3.39 6.38 12.44
N GLY A 255 4.56 6.05 11.92
CA GLY A 255 4.74 5.68 10.53
C GLY A 255 4.82 4.17 10.38
N HIS A 256 4.09 3.62 9.40
CA HIS A 256 4.16 2.22 9.00
C HIS A 256 4.96 2.04 7.71
N SER A 257 5.82 1.03 7.63
CA SER A 257 6.57 0.70 6.41
C SER A 257 7.32 1.92 5.85
N LEU A 258 7.00 2.40 4.64
CA LEU A 258 7.54 3.66 4.10
C LEU A 258 7.32 4.86 5.04
N GLY A 259 6.13 5.01 5.63
CA GLY A 259 5.86 6.04 6.62
C GLY A 259 6.78 5.91 7.84
N GLY A 260 7.11 4.69 8.25
CA GLY A 260 8.08 4.40 9.32
C GLY A 260 9.50 4.80 8.93
N MET A 261 9.92 4.50 7.70
CA MET A 261 11.20 4.96 7.14
C MET A 261 11.30 6.49 7.14
N LEU A 262 10.20 7.19 6.83
CA LEU A 262 10.14 8.65 6.73
C LEU A 262 9.89 9.36 8.08
N ALA A 263 9.47 8.65 9.12
CA ALA A 263 9.17 9.25 10.42
C ALA A 263 10.32 10.10 11.01
N PRO A 264 11.61 9.71 10.93
CA PRO A 264 12.71 10.58 11.34
C PRO A 264 12.82 11.87 10.52
N ARG A 265 12.58 11.81 9.20
CA ARG A 265 12.57 13.00 8.32
C ARG A 265 11.42 13.94 8.67
N ILE A 266 10.23 13.40 8.98
CA ILE A 266 9.08 14.19 9.40
C ILE A 266 9.34 14.82 10.77
N ALA A 267 9.88 14.09 11.74
CA ALA A 267 10.23 14.62 13.06
C ALA A 267 11.26 15.75 13.03
N ALA A 268 12.17 15.74 12.06
CA ALA A 268 13.12 16.83 11.84
C ALA A 268 12.42 18.12 11.35
N LEU A 269 11.32 17.99 10.61
CA LEU A 269 10.51 19.12 10.13
C LEU A 269 9.51 19.62 11.19
N VAL A 270 9.15 18.76 12.15
CA VAL A 270 8.09 18.98 13.13
C VAL A 270 8.65 18.83 14.56
N PRO A 271 9.45 19.80 15.04
CA PRO A 271 10.15 19.73 16.32
C PRO A 271 9.25 19.72 17.56
N GLU A 272 7.95 19.98 17.41
CA GLU A 272 6.92 19.95 18.44
C GLU A 272 6.40 18.55 18.78
N LEU A 273 6.63 17.55 17.92
CA LEU A 273 6.30 16.16 18.23
C LEU A 273 6.97 15.74 19.54
N ASN A 274 6.24 15.06 20.43
CA ASN A 274 6.85 14.49 21.63
C ASN A 274 7.58 13.18 21.33
N GLY A 275 7.13 12.46 20.30
CA GLY A 275 7.80 11.25 19.85
C GLY A 275 7.30 10.71 18.52
N ILE A 276 8.07 9.79 17.98
CA ILE A 276 7.77 9.04 16.77
C ILE A 276 7.80 7.54 17.02
N ILE A 277 6.91 6.81 16.36
CA ILE A 277 6.85 5.35 16.36
C ILE A 277 7.19 4.89 14.93
N LEU A 278 8.24 4.08 14.81
CA LEU A 278 8.71 3.49 13.56
C LEU A 278 8.22 2.04 13.54
N ALA A 279 7.15 1.77 12.80
CA ALA A 279 6.55 0.46 12.72
C ALA A 279 6.89 -0.25 11.41
N ALA A 280 7.48 -1.44 11.51
CA ALA A 280 7.94 -2.21 10.34
C ALA A 280 8.79 -1.34 9.38
N ALA A 281 9.70 -0.55 9.93
CA ALA A 281 10.35 0.54 9.22
C ALA A 281 11.67 0.10 8.54
N PRO A 282 11.79 0.22 7.21
CA PRO A 282 13.06 0.03 6.49
C PRO A 282 14.22 0.85 7.08
N ALA A 283 15.35 0.19 7.40
CA ALA A 283 16.59 0.80 7.86
C ALA A 283 17.66 0.90 6.75
N ARG A 284 17.42 0.26 5.59
CA ARG A 284 18.28 0.27 4.40
C ARG A 284 17.58 0.88 3.19
N SER A 285 18.20 0.80 2.00
CA SER A 285 17.60 1.34 0.79
C SER A 285 16.27 0.65 0.48
N PHE A 286 15.28 1.40 0.00
CA PHE A 286 13.98 0.83 -0.36
C PHE A 286 14.12 -0.23 -1.46
N THR A 287 15.09 -0.08 -2.37
CA THR A 287 15.43 -1.08 -3.38
C THR A 287 15.87 -2.42 -2.76
N ASP A 288 16.69 -2.41 -1.70
CA ASP A 288 17.14 -3.64 -1.04
C ASP A 288 15.97 -4.39 -0.40
N VAL A 289 15.12 -3.65 0.31
CA VAL A 289 13.89 -4.20 0.91
C VAL A 289 13.00 -4.81 -0.18
N TRP A 290 12.78 -4.09 -1.28
CA TRP A 290 11.94 -4.58 -2.36
C TRP A 290 12.53 -5.81 -3.09
N ILE A 291 13.85 -5.86 -3.25
CA ILE A 291 14.55 -7.04 -3.79
C ILE A 291 14.34 -8.25 -2.86
N GLU A 292 14.45 -8.06 -1.54
CA GLU A 292 14.23 -9.14 -0.58
C GLU A 292 12.79 -9.66 -0.63
N GLN A 293 11.80 -8.75 -0.64
CA GLN A 293 10.39 -9.12 -0.81
C GLN A 293 10.17 -9.97 -2.06
N THR A 294 10.75 -9.53 -3.19
CA THR A 294 10.62 -10.22 -4.47
C THR A 294 11.22 -11.62 -4.39
N LYS A 295 12.45 -11.76 -3.89
CA LYS A 295 13.09 -13.07 -3.71
C LYS A 295 12.25 -13.99 -2.83
N TYR A 296 11.78 -13.48 -1.69
CA TYR A 296 10.95 -14.25 -0.77
C TYR A 296 9.65 -14.76 -1.44
N MET A 297 8.98 -13.92 -2.24
CA MET A 297 7.78 -14.35 -2.99
C MET A 297 8.10 -15.44 -4.03
N PHE A 298 9.23 -15.33 -4.74
CA PHE A 298 9.67 -16.35 -5.68
C PHE A 298 10.01 -17.68 -4.99
N ASP A 299 10.72 -17.62 -3.86
CA ASP A 299 11.04 -18.81 -3.07
C ASP A 299 9.76 -19.51 -2.54
N GLN A 300 8.77 -18.72 -2.10
CA GLN A 300 7.46 -19.23 -1.68
C GLN A 300 6.67 -19.90 -2.80
N ALA A 301 6.91 -19.54 -4.07
CA ALA A 301 6.28 -20.20 -5.21
C ALA A 301 6.75 -21.67 -5.36
N LYS A 302 7.94 -22.01 -4.82
CA LYS A 302 8.59 -23.33 -4.92
C LYS A 302 8.77 -23.82 -6.37
N ASP A 303 8.76 -22.91 -7.34
CA ASP A 303 9.03 -23.19 -8.75
C ASP A 303 10.53 -23.05 -9.03
N THR A 304 11.20 -24.18 -9.28
CA THR A 304 12.64 -24.25 -9.50
C THR A 304 13.03 -24.30 -10.98
N THR A 305 12.08 -24.08 -11.88
CA THR A 305 12.31 -24.13 -13.34
C THR A 305 13.30 -23.06 -13.80
N GLN A 306 14.02 -23.35 -14.89
CA GLN A 306 14.94 -22.37 -15.49
C GLN A 306 14.21 -21.10 -15.96
N ALA A 307 12.96 -21.23 -16.40
CA ALA A 307 12.12 -20.10 -16.78
C ALA A 307 11.89 -19.15 -15.59
N MET A 308 11.49 -19.69 -14.44
CA MET A 308 11.28 -18.91 -13.22
C MET A 308 12.56 -18.21 -12.74
N LYS A 309 13.70 -18.91 -12.80
CA LYS A 309 15.02 -18.30 -12.47
C LYS A 309 15.36 -17.14 -13.40
N THR A 310 15.16 -17.33 -14.71
CA THR A 310 15.44 -16.30 -15.72
C THR A 310 14.54 -15.08 -15.53
N GLU A 311 13.27 -15.29 -15.17
CA GLU A 311 12.33 -14.22 -14.84
C GLU A 311 12.78 -13.44 -13.59
N LEU A 312 13.16 -14.14 -12.53
CA LEU A 312 13.70 -13.51 -11.31
C LEU A 312 14.94 -12.67 -11.64
N ASP A 313 15.91 -13.22 -12.37
CA ASP A 313 17.15 -12.52 -12.72
C ASP A 313 16.86 -11.27 -13.56
N ALA A 314 15.97 -11.35 -14.54
CA ALA A 314 15.55 -10.20 -15.35
C ALA A 314 14.89 -9.13 -14.48
N ARG A 315 14.01 -9.53 -13.56
CA ARG A 315 13.33 -8.62 -12.63
C ARG A 315 14.32 -7.95 -11.67
N LEU A 316 15.25 -8.69 -11.09
CA LEU A 316 16.29 -8.15 -10.21
C LEU A 316 17.22 -7.19 -10.95
N LYS A 317 17.56 -7.49 -12.21
CA LYS A 317 18.35 -6.59 -13.06
C LYS A 317 17.62 -5.25 -13.28
N GLU A 318 16.33 -5.30 -13.59
CA GLU A 318 15.52 -4.09 -13.77
C GLU A 318 15.37 -3.32 -12.44
N MET A 319 15.14 -4.01 -11.31
CA MET A 319 15.06 -3.38 -9.98
C MET A 319 16.32 -2.62 -9.59
N ASN A 320 17.51 -3.08 -10.02
CA ASN A 320 18.74 -2.36 -9.75
C ASN A 320 18.82 -0.97 -10.41
N ARG A 321 18.02 -0.70 -11.46
CA ARG A 321 17.90 0.65 -12.05
C ARG A 321 17.30 1.67 -11.10
N THR A 322 16.65 1.23 -10.02
CA THR A 322 16.09 2.13 -9.01
C THR A 322 17.13 2.71 -8.04
N ARG A 323 18.39 2.25 -8.09
CA ARG A 323 19.48 2.69 -7.18
C ARG A 323 20.12 4.03 -7.55
N LEU A 324 19.40 4.89 -8.26
CA LEU A 324 19.90 6.19 -8.72
C LEU A 324 20.03 7.16 -7.55
N THR A 325 21.19 7.78 -7.37
CA THR A 325 21.42 8.84 -6.39
C THR A 325 21.51 10.23 -7.03
N THR A 326 21.54 10.30 -8.36
CA THR A 326 21.46 11.53 -9.16
C THR A 326 20.69 11.22 -10.45
N LEU A 327 20.12 12.24 -11.09
CA LEU A 327 19.40 12.06 -12.36
C LEU A 327 20.33 11.81 -13.55
N GLY A 328 21.56 12.32 -13.51
CA GLY A 328 22.46 12.30 -14.67
C GLY A 328 21.79 12.95 -15.88
N SER A 329 21.67 12.21 -16.98
CA SER A 329 20.98 12.64 -18.21
C SER A 329 19.48 12.29 -18.23
N MET A 330 18.95 11.59 -17.23
CA MET A 330 17.53 11.25 -17.17
C MET A 330 16.68 12.48 -16.83
N LYS A 331 15.51 12.61 -17.47
CA LYS A 331 14.51 13.59 -17.03
C LYS A 331 13.98 13.18 -15.66
N ALA A 332 13.64 14.16 -14.81
CA ALA A 332 13.13 13.91 -13.47
C ALA A 332 11.86 13.04 -13.44
N ASP A 333 10.99 13.19 -14.44
CA ASP A 333 9.74 12.43 -14.64
C ASP A 333 9.93 11.09 -15.37
N SER A 334 11.17 10.71 -15.72
CA SER A 334 11.43 9.42 -16.37
C SER A 334 10.97 8.29 -15.47
N THR A 335 10.06 7.45 -15.95
CA THR A 335 9.44 6.41 -15.15
C THR A 335 10.33 5.18 -15.00
N ILE A 336 10.50 4.72 -13.76
CA ILE A 336 11.14 3.45 -13.39
C ILE A 336 10.17 2.75 -12.43
N PHE A 337 9.60 1.62 -12.86
CA PHE A 337 8.54 0.90 -12.12
C PHE A 337 7.34 1.76 -11.70
N GLY A 338 6.85 2.60 -12.60
CA GLY A 338 5.68 3.44 -12.34
C GLY A 338 5.94 4.65 -11.43
N LEU A 339 7.18 4.88 -11.01
CA LEU A 339 7.59 6.03 -10.20
C LEU A 339 8.64 6.87 -10.95
N PRO A 340 8.65 8.20 -10.79
CA PRO A 340 9.58 9.07 -11.50
C PRO A 340 11.00 8.92 -10.95
N ALA A 341 12.01 9.18 -11.79
CA ALA A 341 13.42 9.13 -11.39
C ALA A 341 13.73 10.05 -10.20
N SER A 342 13.05 11.20 -10.09
CA SER A 342 13.14 12.10 -8.94
C SER A 342 12.79 11.42 -7.62
N TYR A 343 11.79 10.56 -7.62
CA TYR A 343 11.34 9.82 -6.43
C TYR A 343 12.42 8.84 -5.96
N TRP A 344 13.02 8.10 -6.89
CA TRP A 344 14.11 7.17 -6.57
C TRP A 344 15.36 7.89 -6.07
N VAL A 345 15.71 9.02 -6.69
CA VAL A 345 16.84 9.86 -6.25
C VAL A 345 16.62 10.36 -4.82
N ASP A 346 15.45 10.91 -4.51
CA ASP A 346 15.13 11.39 -3.16
C ASP A 346 15.24 10.27 -2.11
N LEU A 347 14.64 9.10 -2.40
CA LEU A 347 14.73 7.95 -1.49
C LEU A 347 16.16 7.45 -1.26
N ASN A 348 16.98 7.38 -2.30
CA ASN A 348 18.34 6.85 -2.19
C ASN A 348 19.32 7.84 -1.54
N GLN A 349 19.05 9.14 -1.66
CA GLN A 349 19.79 10.19 -0.98
C GLN A 349 19.43 10.27 0.51
N TYR A 350 18.18 9.96 0.88
CA TYR A 350 17.75 9.94 2.27
C TYR A 350 18.41 8.80 3.06
N LYS A 351 19.06 9.15 4.18
CA LYS A 351 19.73 8.22 5.11
C LYS A 351 18.97 8.18 6.44
N GLN A 352 17.89 7.42 6.50
CA GLN A 352 16.95 7.41 7.62
C GLN A 352 17.59 7.11 8.99
N VAL A 353 18.54 6.18 9.04
CA VAL A 353 19.26 5.83 10.28
C VAL A 353 20.12 7.00 10.78
N GLU A 354 20.81 7.68 9.87
CA GLU A 354 21.65 8.83 10.21
C GLU A 354 20.82 10.05 10.62
N VAL A 355 19.62 10.22 10.04
CA VAL A 355 18.67 11.25 10.47
C VAL A 355 18.14 10.94 11.87
N ALA A 356 17.75 9.69 12.14
CA ALA A 356 17.27 9.28 13.47
C ALA A 356 18.34 9.45 14.57
N LYS A 357 19.63 9.20 14.28
CA LYS A 357 20.74 9.44 15.23
C LYS A 357 20.81 10.88 15.71
N LYS A 358 20.42 11.85 14.87
CA LYS A 358 20.45 13.29 15.17
C LYS A 358 19.25 13.75 16.01
N ILE A 359 18.21 12.93 16.13
CA ILE A 359 17.04 13.23 16.96
C ILE A 359 17.37 13.01 18.43
N ASN A 360 17.41 14.09 19.20
CA ASN A 360 17.71 14.07 20.63
C ASN A 360 16.54 14.54 21.52
N LYS A 361 15.59 15.29 20.95
CA LYS A 361 14.46 15.86 21.69
C LYS A 361 13.28 14.90 21.73
N GLN A 362 12.85 14.43 20.56
CA GLN A 362 11.71 13.53 20.43
C GLN A 362 12.08 12.13 20.90
N ARG A 363 11.13 11.45 21.56
CA ARG A 363 11.25 10.04 21.89
C ARG A 363 11.03 9.19 20.63
N ILE A 364 11.71 8.06 20.52
CA ILE A 364 11.60 7.14 19.38
C ILE A 364 11.23 5.75 19.90
N PHE A 365 10.17 5.16 19.36
CA PHE A 365 9.84 3.75 19.58
C PHE A 365 9.93 2.98 18.27
N ILE A 366 10.81 1.98 18.22
CA ILE A 366 11.03 1.15 17.04
C ILE A 366 10.41 -0.21 17.29
N ILE A 367 9.42 -0.58 16.47
CA ILE A 367 8.69 -1.84 16.59
C ILE A 367 8.81 -2.66 15.31
N GLN A 368 9.03 -3.96 15.46
CA GLN A 368 9.14 -4.89 14.34
C GLN A 368 8.42 -6.20 14.65
N GLY A 369 7.77 -6.78 13.64
CA GLY A 369 7.26 -8.14 13.68
C GLY A 369 8.28 -9.16 13.17
N GLY A 370 8.40 -10.31 13.83
CA GLY A 370 9.31 -11.39 13.42
C GLY A 370 8.83 -12.19 12.21
N ASN A 371 7.51 -12.28 12.03
CA ASN A 371 6.85 -12.91 10.88
C ASN A 371 6.59 -11.93 9.72
N ASP A 372 7.20 -10.75 9.75
CA ASP A 372 7.15 -9.79 8.67
C ASP A 372 8.04 -10.23 7.49
N PHE A 373 7.42 -10.41 6.32
CA PHE A 373 8.11 -10.71 5.07
C PHE A 373 8.35 -9.51 4.17
N GLN A 374 7.70 -8.38 4.46
CA GLN A 374 7.90 -7.15 3.72
C GLN A 374 9.13 -6.40 4.24
N VAL A 375 9.30 -6.35 5.55
CA VAL A 375 10.46 -5.75 6.21
C VAL A 375 10.96 -6.74 7.25
N SER A 376 12.10 -7.36 6.99
CA SER A 376 12.61 -8.43 7.86
C SER A 376 13.26 -7.88 9.13
N THR A 377 13.57 -8.79 10.07
CA THR A 377 14.28 -8.45 11.30
C THR A 377 15.67 -7.85 11.05
N GLN A 378 16.23 -8.01 9.85
CA GLN A 378 17.46 -7.33 9.45
C GLN A 378 17.35 -5.80 9.61
N ASP A 379 16.20 -5.22 9.25
CA ASP A 379 15.99 -3.78 9.38
C ASP A 379 15.88 -3.36 10.86
N TYR A 380 15.26 -4.18 11.71
CA TYR A 380 15.26 -3.97 13.17
C TYR A 380 16.66 -4.07 13.77
N ASP A 381 17.48 -5.03 13.35
CA ASP A 381 18.85 -5.20 13.83
C ASP A 381 19.72 -3.99 13.47
N LEU A 382 19.53 -3.41 12.28
CA LEU A 382 20.19 -2.17 11.87
C LEU A 382 19.78 -0.98 12.75
N TRP A 383 18.48 -0.83 13.02
CA TRP A 383 17.99 0.19 13.96
C TRP A 383 18.56 0.00 15.36
N ASN A 384 18.55 -1.24 15.87
CA ASN A 384 19.08 -1.61 17.17
C ASN A 384 20.57 -1.28 17.28
N ALA A 385 21.38 -1.74 16.33
CA ALA A 385 22.82 -1.48 16.31
C ALA A 385 23.14 0.02 16.30
N ALA A 386 22.32 0.83 15.62
CA ALA A 386 22.53 2.26 15.49
C ALA A 386 22.07 3.08 16.71
N LEU A 387 20.99 2.67 17.39
CA LEU A 387 20.25 3.54 18.31
C LEU A 387 20.06 3.00 19.73
N ASN A 388 20.39 1.73 20.01
CA ASN A 388 20.10 1.11 21.31
C ASN A 388 20.77 1.78 22.53
N LYS A 389 21.83 2.57 22.32
CA LYS A 389 22.50 3.34 23.39
C LYS A 389 21.86 4.70 23.66
N LYS A 390 20.92 5.15 22.82
CA LYS A 390 20.27 6.45 22.99
C LYS A 390 19.15 6.37 24.03
N ARG A 391 19.18 7.25 25.02
CA ARG A 391 18.21 7.28 26.13
C ARG A 391 16.77 7.60 25.70
N ASN A 392 16.61 8.32 24.60
CA ASN A 392 15.30 8.66 24.03
C ASN A 392 14.74 7.58 23.10
N VAL A 393 15.39 6.40 23.01
CA VAL A 393 15.00 5.33 22.09
C VAL A 393 14.54 4.10 22.87
N THR A 394 13.42 3.53 22.45
CA THR A 394 12.92 2.22 22.87
C THR A 394 12.85 1.33 21.63
N LEU A 395 13.27 0.08 21.74
CA LEU A 395 13.13 -0.91 20.67
C LEU A 395 12.40 -2.13 21.20
N LYS A 396 11.49 -2.69 20.40
CA LYS A 396 10.81 -3.94 20.73
C LYS A 396 10.53 -4.78 19.48
N LEU A 397 11.02 -6.01 19.49
CA LEU A 397 10.70 -7.04 18.51
C LEU A 397 9.55 -7.90 19.04
N TYR A 398 8.54 -8.13 18.21
CA TYR A 398 7.42 -9.02 18.49
C TYR A 398 7.51 -10.24 17.57
N PRO A 399 8.02 -11.40 18.05
CA PRO A 399 8.38 -12.51 17.18
C PRO A 399 7.25 -13.04 16.28
N ASP A 400 6.01 -12.98 16.76
CA ASP A 400 4.84 -13.55 16.11
C ASP A 400 4.14 -12.58 15.14
N LEU A 401 4.42 -11.28 15.19
CA LEU A 401 3.70 -10.30 14.36
C LEU A 401 4.19 -10.29 12.91
N ASN A 402 3.27 -10.11 11.97
CA ASN A 402 3.55 -9.84 10.57
C ASN A 402 3.73 -8.35 10.28
N HIS A 403 3.79 -8.00 8.98
CA HIS A 403 3.90 -6.62 8.53
C HIS A 403 2.74 -5.73 8.97
N LEU A 404 1.52 -6.27 9.06
CA LEU A 404 0.32 -5.52 9.51
C LEU A 404 0.20 -5.48 11.04
N LEU A 405 1.25 -5.89 11.76
CA LEU A 405 1.34 -5.88 13.23
C LEU A 405 0.32 -6.83 13.89
N SER A 406 -0.10 -7.87 13.16
CA SER A 406 -1.02 -8.89 13.63
C SER A 406 -0.31 -10.23 13.83
N SER A 407 -0.73 -11.00 14.84
CA SER A 407 -0.10 -12.29 15.16
C SER A 407 -0.30 -13.30 14.03
N GLN A 408 0.78 -13.99 13.68
CA GLN A 408 0.81 -15.07 12.70
C GLN A 408 1.57 -16.26 13.28
N VAL A 409 1.18 -17.47 12.87
CA VAL A 409 1.86 -18.70 13.26
C VAL A 409 3.23 -18.79 12.57
N GLU A 410 3.28 -18.38 11.30
CA GLU A 410 4.49 -18.44 10.50
C GLU A 410 4.58 -17.25 9.54
N LYS A 411 5.78 -17.01 9.03
CA LYS A 411 6.06 -16.08 7.95
C LYS A 411 5.59 -16.69 6.62
N ASP A 412 4.49 -16.17 6.05
CA ASP A 412 3.87 -16.65 4.80
C ASP A 412 3.33 -15.49 3.93
N ALA A 413 3.91 -15.30 2.74
CA ALA A 413 3.45 -14.25 1.81
C ALA A 413 2.13 -14.56 1.11
N LYS A 414 1.67 -15.82 1.10
CA LYS A 414 0.47 -16.23 0.35
C LYS A 414 -0.82 -16.00 1.12
N ASN A 415 -0.86 -16.35 2.41
CA ASN A 415 -2.11 -16.41 3.16
C ASN A 415 -2.25 -15.34 4.25
N GLN A 416 -1.15 -14.77 4.76
CA GLN A 416 -1.17 -13.86 5.92
C GLN A 416 -2.13 -12.66 5.78
N TYR A 417 -2.41 -12.22 4.55
CA TYR A 417 -3.28 -11.06 4.29
C TYR A 417 -4.67 -11.43 3.79
N ASN A 418 -4.97 -12.71 3.58
CA ASN A 418 -6.27 -13.16 3.10
C ASN A 418 -7.22 -13.58 4.23
N VAL A 419 -6.69 -13.67 5.46
CA VAL A 419 -7.41 -14.00 6.68
C VAL A 419 -7.57 -12.75 7.53
N ALA A 420 -8.76 -12.57 8.12
CA ALA A 420 -9.01 -11.48 9.06
C ALA A 420 -8.16 -11.64 10.31
N SER A 421 -7.39 -10.61 10.63
CA SER A 421 -6.49 -10.57 11.77
C SER A 421 -6.35 -9.12 12.20
N SER A 422 -6.58 -8.86 13.49
CA SER A 422 -6.46 -7.52 14.03
C SER A 422 -5.05 -7.25 14.54
N VAL A 423 -4.67 -5.98 14.60
CA VAL A 423 -3.43 -5.55 15.26
C VAL A 423 -3.37 -6.11 16.70
N SER A 424 -2.20 -6.58 17.11
CA SER A 424 -1.99 -7.18 18.42
C SER A 424 -2.35 -6.23 19.56
N GLU A 425 -3.21 -6.68 20.47
CA GLU A 425 -3.57 -5.90 21.66
C GLU A 425 -2.35 -5.66 22.57
N THR A 426 -1.44 -6.62 22.67
CA THR A 426 -0.18 -6.48 23.41
C THR A 426 0.64 -5.31 22.86
N LEU A 427 0.78 -5.23 21.53
CA LEU A 427 1.47 -4.12 20.89
C LEU A 427 0.78 -2.78 21.19
N ILE A 428 -0.55 -2.72 21.07
CA ILE A 428 -1.32 -1.51 21.38
C ILE A 428 -1.07 -1.06 22.83
N ASN A 429 -1.11 -1.99 23.78
CA ASN A 429 -0.87 -1.70 25.19
C ASN A 429 0.54 -1.17 25.43
N ASP A 430 1.55 -1.74 24.77
CA ASP A 430 2.94 -1.27 24.87
C ASP A 430 3.13 0.13 24.30
N ILE A 431 2.53 0.43 23.14
CA ILE A 431 2.56 1.77 22.54
C ILE A 431 1.92 2.77 23.50
N ILE A 432 0.77 2.45 24.08
CA ILE A 432 0.07 3.34 25.00
C ILE A 432 0.87 3.54 26.29
N ALA A 433 1.46 2.48 26.84
CA ALA A 433 2.33 2.57 28.00
C ALA A 433 3.53 3.47 27.70
N TRP A 434 4.14 3.34 26.53
CA TRP A 434 5.23 4.21 26.07
C TRP A 434 4.78 5.66 25.89
N ILE A 435 3.59 5.92 25.31
CA ILE A 435 3.03 7.27 25.18
C ILE A 435 2.78 7.91 26.55
N LYS A 436 2.25 7.14 27.52
CA LYS A 436 1.88 7.63 28.84
C LYS A 436 3.05 7.67 29.84
N SER A 437 4.16 6.99 29.55
CA SER A 437 5.35 7.08 30.38
C SER A 437 5.94 8.48 30.30
N LYS A 438 6.20 9.09 31.46
CA LYS A 438 6.75 10.44 31.59
C LYS A 438 8.23 10.49 31.23
#